data_AF-A0A524A298-F1
#
_entry.id   AF-A0A524A298-F1
#
_cell.length_a   1.000
_cell.length_b   1.000
_cell.length_c   1.000
_cell.angle_alpha   90.00
_cell.angle_beta   90.00
_cell.angle_gamma   90.00
#
_symmetry.space_group_name_H-M   'P 1'
#
loop_
_entity.id
_entity.type
_entity.pdbx_description
1 polymer ?
#
loop_
_entity_poly.entity_id
_entity_poly.type
_entity_poly.pdbx_seq_one_letter_code
_entity_poly.pdbx_strand_id
1 'polypeptide(L)'
;MSTSVKSYTTESILASLGYPDPLEAARQHARMILLGRLARYQAAVRQLEAKWDCTLKELRARYTAQGSEDFEADDDYLQWYADAVETVNAQLAALSEP
;
A
#
# COMPACT_ATOMS: atom_id res chain seq x y z
N MET A 1 -45.10 -24.79 11.47
CA MET A 1 -43.65 -24.82 11.23
C MET A 1 -43.11 -23.44 11.52
N SER A 2 -42.50 -23.24 12.69
CA SER A 2 -41.93 -21.94 13.06
C SER A 2 -40.56 -21.82 12.41
N THR A 3 -40.44 -20.97 11.40
CA THR A 3 -39.15 -20.58 10.82
C THR A 3 -38.39 -19.79 11.89
N SER A 4 -37.44 -20.44 12.54
CA SER A 4 -36.46 -19.75 13.39
C SER A 4 -35.66 -18.80 12.49
N VAL A 5 -35.98 -17.51 12.56
CA VAL A 5 -35.19 -16.47 11.92
C VAL A 5 -33.85 -16.44 12.66
N LYS A 6 -32.82 -17.06 12.08
CA LYS A 6 -31.45 -16.92 12.57
C LYS A 6 -31.08 -15.45 12.43
N SER A 7 -31.06 -14.73 13.54
CA SER A 7 -30.49 -13.39 13.61
C SER A 7 -28.98 -13.54 13.48
N TYR A 8 -28.45 -13.25 12.30
CA TYR A 8 -27.01 -13.22 12.08
C TYR A 8 -26.49 -11.88 12.57
N THR A 9 -25.75 -11.90 13.68
CA THR A 9 -24.98 -10.73 14.09
C THR A 9 -23.67 -10.67 13.29
N THR A 10 -23.11 -9.48 13.12
CA THR A 10 -21.83 -9.28 12.42
C THR A 10 -20.74 -10.19 12.99
N GLU A 11 -20.70 -10.36 14.31
CA GLU A 11 -19.77 -11.23 15.03
C GLU A 11 -19.97 -12.70 14.65
N SER A 12 -21.23 -13.16 14.55
CA SER A 12 -21.53 -14.55 14.17
C SER A 12 -21.11 -14.86 12.72
N ILE A 13 -21.24 -13.87 11.83
CA ILE A 13 -20.81 -13.99 10.43
C ILE A 13 -19.28 -14.02 10.36
N LEU A 14 -18.60 -13.09 11.03
CA LEU A 14 -17.14 -13.02 11.05
C LEU A 14 -16.51 -14.28 11.67
N ALA A 15 -17.08 -14.79 12.76
CA ALA A 15 -16.66 -16.05 13.36
C ALA A 15 -16.81 -17.23 12.40
N SER A 16 -17.88 -17.28 11.61
CA SER A 16 -18.08 -18.32 10.58
C SER A 16 -17.05 -18.26 9.44
N LEU A 17 -16.45 -17.09 9.23
CA LEU A 17 -15.39 -16.85 8.24
C LEU A 17 -13.98 -17.05 8.84
N GLY A 18 -13.87 -17.49 10.09
CA GLY A 18 -12.60 -17.72 10.79
C GLY A 18 -12.03 -16.50 11.51
N TYR A 19 -12.81 -15.42 11.64
CA TYR A 19 -12.41 -14.23 12.40
C TYR A 19 -13.10 -14.21 13.78
N PRO A 20 -12.40 -14.59 14.87
CA PRO A 20 -12.99 -14.64 16.20
C PRO A 20 -13.29 -13.24 16.78
N ASP A 21 -12.63 -12.20 16.25
CA ASP A 21 -12.77 -10.81 16.69
C ASP A 21 -13.00 -9.90 15.47
N PRO A 22 -14.05 -9.06 15.46
CA PRO A 22 -14.25 -8.04 14.44
C PRO A 22 -13.05 -7.10 14.24
N LEU A 23 -12.28 -6.81 15.30
CA LEU A 23 -11.09 -5.96 15.19
C LEU A 23 -9.97 -6.68 14.42
N GLU A 24 -9.78 -7.98 14.65
CA GLU A 24 -8.86 -8.80 13.87
C GLU A 24 -9.29 -8.87 12.39
N ALA A 25 -10.58 -9.02 12.11
CA ALA A 25 -11.10 -8.97 10.74
C ALA A 25 -10.79 -7.62 10.07
N ALA A 26 -10.99 -6.51 10.78
CA ALA A 26 -10.69 -5.18 10.29
C ALA A 26 -9.18 -4.99 10.03
N ARG A 27 -8.33 -5.47 10.93
CA ARG A 27 -6.86 -5.43 10.82
C ARG A 27 -6.38 -6.20 9.58
N GLN A 28 -6.90 -7.40 9.34
CA GLN A 28 -6.56 -8.20 8.16
C GLN A 28 -7.03 -7.54 6.85
N HIS A 29 -8.25 -6.99 6.82
CA HIS A 29 -8.72 -6.24 5.65
C HIS A 29 -7.89 -4.98 5.38
N ALA A 30 -7.55 -4.21 6.42
CA ALA A 30 -6.67 -3.04 6.28
C ALA A 30 -5.30 -3.44 5.73
N ARG A 31 -4.72 -4.52 6.24
CA ARG A 31 -3.45 -5.09 5.73
C ARG A 31 -3.55 -5.45 4.25
N MET A 32 -4.63 -6.11 3.83
CA MET A 32 -4.84 -6.47 2.42
C MET A 32 -4.90 -5.24 1.51
N ILE A 33 -5.62 -4.20 1.91
CA ILE A 33 -5.71 -2.93 1.16
C ILE A 33 -4.34 -2.28 1.02
N LEU A 34 -3.57 -2.23 2.12
CA LEU A 34 -2.23 -1.65 2.14
C LEU A 34 -1.24 -2.44 1.28
N LEU A 35 -1.29 -3.78 1.31
CA LEU A 35 -0.48 -4.62 0.42
C LEU A 35 -0.80 -4.37 -1.05
N GLY A 36 -2.09 -4.24 -1.41
CA GLY A 36 -2.49 -3.89 -2.77
C GLY A 36 -2.01 -2.50 -3.19
N ARG A 37 -2.00 -1.54 -2.27
CA ARG A 37 -1.46 -0.18 -2.51
C ARG A 37 0.06 -0.21 -2.69
N LEU A 38 0.77 -0.95 -1.84
CA LEU A 38 2.22 -1.16 -1.92
C LEU A 38 2.62 -1.74 -3.28
N ALA A 39 1.92 -2.79 -3.73
CA ALA A 39 2.20 -3.43 -5.02
C ALA A 39 2.07 -2.46 -6.21
N ARG A 40 1.07 -1.57 -6.19
CA ARG A 40 0.90 -0.54 -7.23
C ARG A 40 2.04 0.48 -7.22
N TYR A 41 2.46 0.95 -6.05
CA TYR A 41 3.57 1.90 -5.97
C TYR A 41 4.89 1.25 -6.38
N GLN A 42 5.16 0.02 -5.97
CA GLN A 42 6.34 -0.72 -6.41
C GLN A 42 6.34 -0.94 -7.93
N ALA A 43 5.18 -1.21 -8.54
CA ALA A 43 5.07 -1.32 -9.99
C ALA A 43 5.36 0.02 -10.70
N ALA A 44 4.84 1.14 -10.18
CA ALA A 44 5.12 2.47 -10.72
C ALA A 44 6.61 2.83 -10.61
N VAL A 45 7.25 2.53 -9.47
CA VAL A 45 8.70 2.71 -9.29
C VAL A 45 9.47 1.92 -10.34
N ARG A 46 9.14 0.64 -10.55
CA ARG A 46 9.81 -0.18 -11.57
C ARG A 46 9.64 0.35 -13.00
N GLN A 47 8.48 0.95 -13.30
CA GLN A 47 8.24 1.56 -14.61
C GLN A 47 9.11 2.80 -14.81
N LEU A 48 9.26 3.63 -13.77
CA LEU A 48 10.16 4.79 -13.78
C LEU A 48 11.62 4.36 -13.95
N GLU A 49 12.05 3.36 -13.17
CA GLU A 49 13.42 2.84 -13.24
C GLU A 49 13.73 2.26 -14.64
N ALA A 50 12.76 1.59 -15.26
CA ALA A 50 12.90 1.09 -16.62
C ALA A 50 12.89 2.20 -17.68
N LYS A 51 12.11 3.28 -17.49
CA LYS A 51 12.05 4.43 -18.40
C LYS A 51 13.39 5.16 -18.46
N TRP A 52 14.04 5.33 -17.30
CA TRP A 52 15.23 6.15 -17.16
C TRP A 52 16.55 5.36 -17.08
N ASP A 53 16.46 4.03 -17.15
CA ASP A 53 17.57 3.07 -17.04
C ASP A 53 18.46 3.36 -15.80
N CYS A 54 17.81 3.69 -14.69
CA CYS A 54 18.47 4.02 -13.43
C CYS A 54 17.55 3.73 -12.25
N THR A 55 18.11 3.66 -11.05
CA THR A 55 17.32 3.52 -9.82
C THR A 55 16.63 4.84 -9.46
N LEU A 56 15.53 4.77 -8.72
CA LEU A 56 14.84 5.98 -8.24
C LEU A 56 15.74 6.88 -7.39
N LYS A 57 16.72 6.29 -6.69
CA LYS A 57 17.73 7.02 -5.90
C LYS A 57 18.69 7.80 -6.80
N GLU A 58 19.08 7.23 -7.94
CA GLU A 58 19.92 7.91 -8.92
C GLU A 58 19.14 9.01 -9.65
N LEU A 59 17.86 8.76 -9.98
CA LEU A 59 16.97 9.78 -10.52
C LEU A 59 16.88 10.99 -9.56
N ARG A 60 16.68 10.72 -8.26
CA ARG A 60 16.69 11.75 -7.21
C ARG A 60 18.01 12.51 -7.15
N ALA A 61 19.14 11.80 -7.24
CA ALA A 61 20.46 12.43 -7.21
C ALA A 61 20.66 13.37 -8.41
N ARG A 62 20.22 12.96 -9.61
CA ARG A 62 20.23 13.79 -10.83
C ARG A 62 19.37 15.04 -10.67
N TYR A 63 18.14 14.89 -10.16
CA TYR A 63 17.24 16.01 -9.85
C TYR A 63 17.87 17.02 -8.88
N THR A 64 18.54 16.53 -7.82
CA THR A 64 19.16 17.41 -6.82
C THR A 64 20.50 18.02 -7.24
N ALA A 65 21.10 17.54 -8.34
CA ALA A 65 22.38 18.05 -8.83
C ALA A 65 22.14 19.35 -9.63
N GLN A 66 22.77 20.44 -9.21
CA GLN A 66 22.72 21.71 -9.95
C GLN A 66 23.28 21.55 -11.37
N GLY A 67 22.51 21.96 -12.38
CA GLY A 67 23.00 22.18 -13.75
C GLY A 67 22.43 21.29 -14.86
N SER A 68 21.42 20.45 -14.57
CA SER A 68 20.68 19.69 -15.58
C SER A 68 19.18 19.91 -15.39
N GLU A 69 18.59 20.81 -16.16
CA GLU A 69 17.14 20.97 -16.23
C GLU A 69 16.59 19.96 -17.24
N ASP A 70 16.06 18.85 -16.74
CA ASP A 70 15.30 17.88 -17.54
C ASP A 70 13.88 17.83 -16.98
N PHE A 71 13.03 18.74 -17.48
CA PHE A 71 11.65 18.91 -17.01
C PHE A 71 10.81 17.62 -17.08
N GLU A 72 11.12 16.71 -18.02
CA GLU A 72 10.41 15.43 -18.12
C GLU A 72 10.83 14.46 -17.01
N ALA A 73 12.14 14.39 -16.72
CA ALA A 73 12.66 13.64 -15.58
C ALA A 73 12.17 14.21 -14.24
N ASP A 74 12.05 15.54 -14.16
CA ASP A 74 11.60 16.26 -12.99
C ASP A 74 10.11 15.98 -12.69
N ASP A 75 9.23 16.03 -13.69
CA ASP A 75 7.81 15.72 -13.55
C ASP A 75 7.57 14.24 -13.17
N ASP A 76 8.35 13.33 -13.76
CA ASP A 76 8.32 11.90 -13.43
C ASP A 76 8.82 11.64 -12.00
N TYR A 77 9.88 12.33 -11.57
CA TYR A 77 10.41 12.23 -10.20
C TYR A 77 9.47 12.85 -9.16
N LEU A 78 8.76 13.93 -9.50
CA LEU A 78 7.76 14.54 -8.63
C LEU A 78 6.60 13.60 -8.27
N GLN A 79 6.52 12.41 -8.87
CA GLN A 79 5.63 11.36 -8.38
C GLN A 79 6.20 10.75 -7.08
N TRP A 80 5.50 11.02 -5.96
CA TRP A 80 5.87 10.75 -4.55
C TRP A 80 5.92 9.26 -4.16
N TYR A 81 6.25 8.36 -5.08
CA TYR A 81 6.11 6.92 -4.88
C TYR A 81 7.10 6.34 -3.88
N ALA A 82 8.31 6.90 -3.75
CA ALA A 82 9.26 6.50 -2.71
C ALA A 82 8.68 6.70 -1.31
N ASP A 83 8.28 7.93 -0.99
CA ASP A 83 7.70 8.29 0.30
C ASP A 83 6.38 7.54 0.56
N ALA A 84 5.59 7.32 -0.50
CA ALA A 84 4.35 6.54 -0.41
C ALA A 84 4.61 5.06 -0.10
N VAL A 85 5.68 4.45 -0.64
CA VAL A 85 6.12 3.09 -0.30
C VAL A 85 6.56 3.02 1.16
N GLU A 86 7.40 3.96 1.61
CA GLU A 86 7.85 4.01 3.01
C GLU A 86 6.67 4.19 3.98
N THR A 87 5.74 5.09 3.67
CA THR A 87 4.53 5.32 4.46
C THR A 87 3.68 4.05 4.59
N VAL A 88 3.45 3.34 3.48
CA VAL A 88 2.64 2.11 3.50
C VAL A 88 3.35 1.00 4.28
N ASN A 89 4.68 0.89 4.18
CA ASN A 89 5.45 -0.06 4.98
C ASN A 89 5.37 0.25 6.48
N ALA A 90 5.42 1.52 6.88
CA ALA A 90 5.25 1.93 8.27
C ALA A 90 3.84 1.59 8.80
N GLN A 91 2.80 1.80 7.99
CA GLN A 91 1.42 1.42 8.33
C GLN A 91 1.26 -0.10 8.47
N LEU A 92 1.87 -0.88 7.59
CA LEU A 92 1.87 -2.35 7.68
C LEU A 92 2.60 -2.86 8.94
N ALA A 93 3.70 -2.21 9.32
CA ALA A 93 4.41 -2.52 10.55
C ALA A 93 3.54 -2.24 11.79
N ALA A 94 2.90 -1.07 11.86
CA ALA A 94 2.00 -0.71 12.96
C ALA A 94 0.80 -1.67 13.10
N LEU A 95 0.28 -2.21 12.00
CA LEU A 95 -0.80 -3.21 12.04
C LEU A 95 -0.33 -4.61 12.48
N SER A 96 0.98 -4.87 12.44
CA SER A 96 1.57 -6.17 12.80
C SER A 96 1.98 -6.25 14.28
N GLU A 97 1.94 -5.13 15.02
CA GLU A 97 2.15 -5.11 16.47
C GLU A 97 0.93 -5.69 17.20
N PRO A 98 1.11 -6.64 18.14
CA PRO A 98 0.01 -7.33 18.83
C PRO A 98 -0.92 -6.39 19.59
#